data_AF-A0A654DWP6-F1
#
_entry.id   AF-A0A654DWP6-F1
#
_cell.length_a   1.000
_cell.length_b   1.000
_cell.length_c   1.000
_cell.angle_alpha   90.00
_cell.angle_beta   90.00
_cell.angle_gamma   90.00
#
_symmetry.space_group_name_H-M   'P 1'
#
loop_
_entity.id
_entity.type
_entity.pdbx_description
1 polymer ?
#
loop_
_entity_poly.entity_id
_entity_poly.type
_entity_poly.pdbx_seq_one_letter_code
_entity_poly.pdbx_strand_id
1 'polypeptide(L)'
;MKRSHSISFILLLIVVSCSSEKESDLKKDCSGSDLVVSIVSVEPTTCSDKGGLVASSTGGEGAVTFSINGTDFQQEGTFDALSAGNYTVTAMDQNGCTATVSTNIASESGGVTLAVASQSSAGCGSANGSVSLGASSGNGDYTYSKDGSTFQSSSEFDGLAAGDYTFSVKDESGCVASVSATIDTGVSLDADIMPIISANCAVQGCHGDVQSPQLTSKASVIGQAARIKVRTNAGQMPPAGRPDLTQQQIDLIACWVEDGALDN
;
A
#
# COMPACT_ATOMS: atom_id res chain seq x y z
N MET A 1 -4.92 115.17 -30.18
CA MET A 1 -5.34 115.83 -28.92
C MET A 1 -5.44 114.77 -27.83
N LYS A 2 -4.71 114.97 -26.72
CA LYS A 2 -4.77 114.23 -25.43
C LYS A 2 -4.36 112.73 -25.49
N ARG A 3 -3.50 112.18 -24.64
CA ARG A 3 -2.79 112.66 -23.43
C ARG A 3 -1.82 111.56 -22.97
N SER A 4 -0.73 111.99 -22.31
CA SER A 4 -0.04 111.31 -21.19
C SER A 4 0.78 110.03 -21.50
N HIS A 5 2.12 110.10 -21.58
CA HIS A 5 3.10 110.02 -20.45
C HIS A 5 3.06 108.65 -19.74
N SER A 6 4.16 107.99 -19.36
CA SER A 6 5.60 108.23 -19.45
C SER A 6 6.27 107.01 -18.77
N ILE A 7 7.41 106.56 -19.32
CA ILE A 7 8.62 106.16 -18.57
C ILE A 7 8.66 104.84 -17.75
N SER A 8 9.80 104.17 -17.96
CA SER A 8 10.57 103.29 -17.05
C SER A 8 10.33 101.79 -17.05
N PHE A 9 11.32 101.09 -17.61
CA PHE A 9 12.15 100.09 -16.92
C PHE A 9 11.42 99.17 -15.92
N ILE A 10 11.36 97.87 -16.21
CA ILE A 10 11.72 96.81 -15.25
C ILE A 10 11.94 95.50 -16.01
N LEU A 11 13.15 94.99 -15.83
CA LEU A 11 13.62 93.62 -15.95
C LEU A 11 12.59 92.63 -15.35
N LEU A 12 12.01 91.74 -16.16
CA LEU A 12 11.18 90.62 -15.66
C LEU A 12 11.40 89.41 -16.59
N LEU A 13 12.40 88.59 -16.27
CA LEU A 13 12.23 87.28 -15.64
C LEU A 13 11.50 86.27 -16.53
N ILE A 14 12.32 85.39 -17.13
CA ILE A 14 12.17 83.93 -17.14
C ILE A 14 10.75 83.43 -16.86
N VAL A 15 10.10 82.89 -17.88
CA VAL A 15 9.43 81.58 -17.79
C VAL A 15 9.40 80.98 -19.19
N VAL A 16 10.48 80.26 -19.52
CA VAL A 16 10.33 79.07 -20.36
C VAL A 16 9.26 78.24 -19.69
N SER A 17 8.08 78.16 -20.30
CA SER A 17 7.05 77.20 -19.92
C SER A 17 7.54 75.80 -20.31
N CYS A 18 8.54 75.31 -19.58
CA CYS A 18 8.75 73.89 -19.43
C CYS A 18 7.58 73.43 -18.56
N SER A 19 6.57 72.88 -19.22
CA SER A 19 5.54 72.08 -18.57
C SER A 19 6.22 70.82 -18.02
N SER A 20 7.03 70.96 -16.96
CA SER A 20 7.28 69.85 -16.06
C SER A 20 6.19 69.92 -15.03
N GLU A 21 5.07 69.27 -15.33
CA GLU A 21 4.14 68.79 -14.34
C GLU A 21 4.94 67.84 -13.45
N LYS A 22 5.60 68.38 -12.42
CA LYS A 22 5.96 67.57 -11.26
C LYS A 22 4.66 67.32 -10.52
N GLU A 23 3.90 66.34 -11.00
CA GLU A 23 3.03 65.59 -10.11
C GLU A 23 3.92 65.05 -8.99
N SER A 24 3.65 65.50 -7.78
CA SER A 24 4.29 65.07 -6.55
C SER A 24 3.76 63.71 -6.10
N ASP A 25 3.61 62.77 -7.03
CA ASP A 25 3.57 61.37 -6.68
C ASP A 25 5.02 60.97 -6.42
N LEU A 26 5.40 60.94 -5.15
CA LEU A 26 6.65 60.38 -4.70
C LEU A 26 6.64 58.87 -5.04
N LYS A 27 6.84 58.53 -6.31
CA LYS A 27 7.15 57.18 -6.74
C LYS A 27 8.43 56.81 -6.03
N LYS A 28 8.27 55.92 -5.05
CA LYS A 28 9.32 55.18 -4.36
C LYS A 28 10.31 54.69 -5.41
N ASP A 29 11.46 55.36 -5.49
CA ASP A 29 12.41 55.14 -6.58
C ASP A 29 13.22 53.88 -6.28
N CYS A 30 12.90 52.79 -6.97
CA CYS A 30 13.60 51.50 -6.86
C CYS A 30 14.88 51.46 -7.69
N SER A 31 15.54 52.61 -7.87
CA SER A 31 16.75 52.78 -8.67
C SER A 31 18.04 52.32 -7.96
N GLY A 32 17.95 51.88 -6.70
CA GLY A 32 19.01 51.13 -6.01
C GLY A 32 19.31 49.80 -6.71
N SER A 33 20.42 49.14 -6.33
CA SER A 33 20.83 47.85 -6.91
C SER A 33 19.65 46.90 -7.01
N ASP A 34 19.33 46.46 -8.23
CA ASP A 34 18.09 45.72 -8.55
C ASP A 34 17.86 44.59 -7.53
N LEU A 35 16.73 44.64 -6.82
CA LEU A 35 16.38 43.61 -5.84
C LEU A 35 16.00 42.37 -6.63
N VAL A 36 16.79 41.31 -6.47
CA VAL A 36 16.53 40.00 -7.05
C VAL A 36 16.30 39.02 -5.93
N VAL A 37 15.24 38.23 -6.03
CA VAL A 37 14.95 37.12 -5.12
C VAL A 37 15.14 35.80 -5.85
N SER A 38 15.75 34.83 -5.18
CA SER A 38 16.00 33.50 -5.71
C SER A 38 15.67 32.44 -4.67
N ILE A 39 15.25 31.27 -5.16
CA ILE A 39 15.04 30.09 -4.32
C ILE A 39 16.39 29.37 -4.19
N VAL A 40 16.80 29.13 -2.95
CA VAL A 40 18.06 28.45 -2.62
C VAL A 40 17.82 26.95 -2.51
N SER A 41 16.76 26.55 -1.80
CA SER A 41 16.38 25.15 -1.65
C SER A 41 14.87 25.01 -1.49
N VAL A 42 14.39 23.82 -1.84
CA VAL A 42 13.02 23.40 -1.67
C VAL A 42 13.05 21.98 -1.12
N GLU A 43 12.40 21.76 0.01
CA GLU A 43 12.20 20.44 0.59
C GLU A 43 10.78 19.97 0.26
N PRO A 44 10.62 18.80 -0.37
CA PRO A 44 9.31 18.26 -0.71
C PRO A 44 8.54 17.83 0.55
N THR A 45 7.23 17.69 0.41
CA THR A 45 6.43 17.02 1.45
C THR A 45 6.58 15.52 1.37
N THR A 46 6.63 14.85 2.52
CA THR A 46 6.59 13.40 2.64
C THR A 46 5.24 12.95 3.22
N CYS A 47 5.04 11.64 3.43
CA CYS A 47 3.82 11.18 4.09
C CYS A 47 3.76 11.51 5.59
N SER A 48 4.92 11.77 6.21
CA SER A 48 5.02 12.05 7.64
C SER A 48 5.39 13.50 7.93
N ASP A 49 6.04 14.19 6.99
CA ASP A 49 6.63 15.51 7.18
C ASP A 49 6.13 16.53 6.16
N LYS A 50 6.11 17.79 6.62
CA LYS A 50 5.84 18.94 5.76
C LYS A 50 7.11 19.37 5.03
N GLY A 51 6.92 20.06 3.92
CA GLY A 51 8.01 20.60 3.12
C GLY A 51 8.51 21.92 3.69
N GLY A 52 9.54 22.44 3.04
CA GLY A 52 10.24 23.66 3.42
C GLY A 52 10.74 24.41 2.20
N LEU A 53 11.00 25.69 2.39
CA LEU A 53 11.50 26.57 1.34
C LEU A 53 12.49 27.56 1.93
N VAL A 54 13.64 27.71 1.28
CA VAL A 54 14.61 28.76 1.60
C VAL A 54 14.78 29.67 0.39
N ALA A 55 14.53 30.96 0.61
CA ALA A 55 14.77 32.02 -0.35
C ALA A 55 15.94 32.89 0.11
N SER A 56 16.60 33.51 -0.86
CA SER A 56 17.59 34.56 -0.62
C SER A 56 17.34 35.72 -1.56
N SER A 57 17.91 36.87 -1.23
CA SER A 57 17.89 38.03 -2.11
C SER A 57 19.29 38.58 -2.33
N THR A 58 19.49 39.17 -3.50
CA THR A 58 20.68 39.96 -3.84
C THR A 58 20.23 41.33 -4.31
N GLY A 59 21.01 42.38 -4.00
CA GLY A 59 20.58 43.76 -4.25
C GLY A 59 19.56 44.24 -3.21
N GLY A 60 18.74 45.22 -3.59
CA GLY A 60 17.89 45.98 -2.68
C GLY A 60 18.65 46.97 -1.81
N GLU A 61 17.93 47.92 -1.22
CA GLU A 61 18.52 48.88 -0.29
C GLU A 61 18.18 48.54 1.17
N GLY A 62 19.21 48.45 2.01
CA GLY A 62 19.07 48.17 3.44
C GLY A 62 18.61 46.74 3.74
N ALA A 63 17.86 46.59 4.83
CA ALA A 63 17.35 45.28 5.26
C ALA A 63 16.23 44.81 4.33
N VAL A 64 16.37 43.59 3.82
CA VAL A 64 15.33 42.92 3.02
C VAL A 64 14.53 41.99 3.92
N THR A 65 13.22 41.94 3.68
CA THR A 65 12.27 41.04 4.32
C THR A 65 11.60 40.16 3.29
N PHE A 66 11.16 38.97 3.69
CA PHE A 66 10.56 37.96 2.83
C PHE A 66 9.14 37.64 3.28
N SER A 67 8.27 37.34 2.32
CA SER A 67 6.91 36.90 2.57
C SER A 67 6.52 35.82 1.57
N ILE A 68 5.87 34.75 2.03
CA ILE A 68 5.37 33.68 1.17
C ILE A 68 3.90 33.86 0.76
N ASN A 69 3.20 34.80 1.39
CA ASN A 69 1.79 35.12 1.13
C ASN A 69 1.58 36.57 0.64
N GLY A 70 2.64 37.37 0.59
CA GLY A 70 2.62 38.77 0.17
C GLY A 70 2.08 39.75 1.21
N THR A 71 1.75 39.29 2.43
CA THR A 71 1.20 40.14 3.50
C THR A 71 2.03 40.10 4.78
N ASP A 72 2.49 38.92 5.19
CA ASP A 72 3.29 38.74 6.41
C ASP A 72 4.76 38.65 6.05
N PHE A 73 5.53 39.69 6.40
CA PHE A 73 6.95 39.80 6.10
C PHE A 73 7.81 39.46 7.33
N GLN A 74 8.84 38.66 7.11
CA GLN A 74 9.82 38.25 8.11
C GLN A 74 11.24 38.51 7.61
N GLN A 75 12.22 38.56 8.52
CA GLN A 75 13.61 38.85 8.16
C GLN A 75 14.29 37.66 7.48
N GLU A 76 13.98 36.44 7.94
CA GLU A 76 14.56 35.22 7.39
C GLU A 76 13.81 34.75 6.14
N GLY A 77 14.55 34.29 5.14
CA GLY A 77 14.00 33.71 3.91
C GLY A 77 13.56 32.25 4.07
N THR A 78 13.49 31.72 5.29
CA THR A 78 13.17 30.32 5.57
C THR A 78 11.70 30.17 5.94
N PHE A 79 11.02 29.24 5.26
CA PHE A 79 9.61 28.91 5.47
C PHE A 79 9.46 27.41 5.65
N ASP A 80 9.13 26.99 6.87
CA ASP A 80 8.94 25.59 7.23
C ASP A 80 7.46 25.21 7.28
N ALA A 81 7.19 23.92 7.44
CA ALA A 81 5.85 23.36 7.64
C ALA A 81 4.87 23.63 6.49
N LEU A 82 5.38 23.74 5.26
CA LEU A 82 4.58 24.01 4.07
C LEU A 82 3.96 22.72 3.51
N SER A 83 2.76 22.85 2.96
CA SER A 83 2.10 21.73 2.26
C SER A 83 2.49 21.73 0.78
N ALA A 84 2.27 20.63 0.06
CA ALA A 84 2.56 20.58 -1.36
C ALA A 84 1.74 21.63 -2.11
N GLY A 85 2.37 22.34 -3.04
CA GLY A 85 1.71 23.43 -3.75
C GLY A 85 2.67 24.42 -4.38
N ASN A 86 2.09 25.40 -5.07
CA ASN A 86 2.84 26.52 -5.65
C ASN A 86 2.91 27.67 -4.64
N TYR A 87 4.10 28.21 -4.46
CA TYR A 87 4.38 29.33 -3.58
C TYR A 87 5.05 30.45 -4.34
N THR A 88 4.69 31.69 -4.00
CA THR A 88 5.33 32.90 -4.52
C THR A 88 5.97 33.62 -3.35
N VAL A 89 7.30 33.65 -3.33
CA VAL A 89 8.06 34.41 -2.34
C VAL A 89 8.25 35.83 -2.85
N THR A 90 7.89 36.79 -2.01
CA THR A 90 8.10 38.21 -2.22
C THR A 90 9.21 38.68 -1.29
N ALA A 91 10.28 39.22 -1.85
CA ALA A 91 11.27 39.99 -1.10
C ALA A 91 10.91 41.48 -1.16
N MET A 92 11.03 42.19 -0.06
CA MET A 92 10.79 43.63 0.03
C MET A 92 11.92 44.32 0.80
N ASP A 93 12.52 45.34 0.21
CA ASP A 93 13.56 46.13 0.85
C ASP A 93 13.00 47.25 1.76
N GLN A 94 13.87 47.99 2.46
CA GLN A 94 13.45 49.09 3.35
C GLN A 94 12.74 50.22 2.58
N ASN A 95 13.12 50.36 1.31
CA ASN A 95 12.54 51.30 0.38
C ASN A 95 11.30 50.72 -0.27
N GLY A 96 10.70 49.62 0.22
CA GLY A 96 9.42 49.06 -0.24
C GLY A 96 9.40 48.60 -1.69
N CYS A 97 10.57 48.41 -2.28
CA CYS A 97 10.74 47.81 -3.59
C CYS A 97 10.60 46.30 -3.43
N THR A 98 9.80 45.67 -4.29
CA THR A 98 9.46 44.26 -4.18
C THR A 98 9.94 43.46 -5.37
N ALA A 99 10.49 42.28 -5.11
CA ALA A 99 10.81 41.27 -6.12
C ALA A 99 10.10 39.97 -5.77
N THR A 100 9.67 39.22 -6.78
CA THR A 100 8.94 37.95 -6.57
C THR A 100 9.56 36.80 -7.33
N VAL A 101 9.61 35.63 -6.72
CA VAL A 101 9.97 34.36 -7.36
C VAL A 101 8.93 33.31 -6.99
N SER A 102 8.55 32.48 -7.96
CA SER A 102 7.60 31.38 -7.73
C SER A 102 8.32 30.03 -7.80
N THR A 103 7.86 29.08 -6.99
CA THR A 103 8.35 27.70 -7.00
C THR A 103 7.23 26.75 -6.59
N ASN A 104 7.46 25.45 -6.81
CA ASN A 104 6.56 24.39 -6.42
C ASN A 104 7.22 23.53 -5.35
N ILE A 105 6.51 23.30 -4.24
CA ILE A 105 6.83 22.25 -3.29
C ILE A 105 6.13 20.98 -3.77
N ALA A 106 6.93 20.02 -4.23
CA ALA A 106 6.44 18.74 -4.68
C ALA A 106 5.90 17.90 -3.51
N SER A 107 5.06 16.92 -3.85
CA SER A 107 4.72 15.86 -2.91
C SER A 107 5.41 14.57 -3.33
N GLU A 108 6.28 14.09 -2.45
CA GLU A 108 6.88 12.76 -2.56
C GLU A 108 6.00 11.69 -1.88
N SER A 109 4.79 12.06 -1.44
CA SER A 109 3.81 11.13 -0.88
C SER A 109 3.13 10.21 -1.92
N GLY A 110 3.78 9.95 -3.06
CA GLY A 110 3.23 9.06 -4.08
C GLY A 110 2.91 7.71 -3.44
N GLY A 111 1.63 7.40 -3.22
CA GLY A 111 1.27 6.30 -2.33
C GLY A 111 1.99 5.01 -2.69
N VAL A 112 2.70 4.42 -1.72
CA VAL A 112 3.26 3.08 -1.87
C VAL A 112 2.12 2.07 -1.96
N THR A 113 2.28 1.06 -2.80
CA THR A 113 1.32 -0.04 -2.95
C THR A 113 1.98 -1.35 -2.55
N LEU A 114 1.21 -2.21 -1.88
CA LEU A 114 1.68 -3.51 -1.40
C LEU A 114 0.74 -4.61 -1.87
N ALA A 115 1.32 -5.70 -2.35
CA ALA A 115 0.60 -6.91 -2.73
C ALA A 115 1.31 -8.16 -2.23
N VAL A 116 0.55 -9.24 -2.05
CA VAL A 116 1.11 -10.57 -1.83
C VAL A 116 1.51 -11.15 -3.19
N ALA A 117 2.80 -11.39 -3.38
CA ALA A 117 3.34 -11.96 -4.61
C ALA A 117 3.16 -13.49 -4.64
N SER A 118 3.42 -14.16 -3.52
CA SER A 118 3.14 -15.59 -3.34
C SER A 118 3.03 -15.94 -1.86
N GLN A 119 2.40 -17.07 -1.54
CA GLN A 119 2.30 -17.57 -0.18
C GLN A 119 2.20 -19.11 -0.15
N SER A 120 2.55 -19.71 0.98
CA SER A 120 2.44 -21.14 1.24
C SER A 120 1.70 -21.43 2.55
N SER A 121 0.94 -22.54 2.57
CA SER A 121 0.20 -22.98 3.75
C SER A 121 1.12 -23.54 4.84
N ALA A 122 0.75 -23.36 6.11
CA ALA A 122 1.46 -23.95 7.24
C ALA A 122 0.93 -25.35 7.58
N GLY A 123 1.80 -26.32 7.85
CA GLY A 123 1.39 -27.66 8.29
C GLY A 123 0.64 -27.64 9.62
N CYS A 124 -0.15 -28.69 9.89
CA CYS A 124 -0.91 -28.80 11.13
C CYS A 124 -0.01 -28.66 12.37
N GLY A 125 -0.26 -27.66 13.20
CA GLY A 125 0.54 -27.39 14.41
C GLY A 125 1.98 -26.94 14.15
N SER A 126 2.33 -26.61 12.90
CA SER A 126 3.66 -26.16 12.50
C SER A 126 3.63 -24.70 12.09
N ALA A 127 4.77 -24.03 12.23
CA ALA A 127 4.98 -22.66 11.76
C ALA A 127 5.99 -22.69 10.61
N ASN A 128 5.56 -23.23 9.47
CA ASN A 128 6.40 -23.42 8.28
C ASN A 128 5.76 -22.84 7.01
N GLY A 129 4.69 -22.04 7.15
CA GLY A 129 4.16 -21.24 6.06
C GLY A 129 5.08 -20.06 5.74
N SER A 130 4.91 -19.50 4.55
CA SER A 130 5.68 -18.36 4.07
C SER A 130 4.84 -17.39 3.24
N VAL A 131 5.27 -16.14 3.18
CA VAL A 131 4.70 -15.08 2.34
C VAL A 131 5.83 -14.29 1.70
N SER A 132 5.71 -14.08 0.39
CA SER A 132 6.52 -13.15 -0.39
C SER A 132 5.67 -11.94 -0.75
N LEU A 133 6.19 -10.74 -0.48
CA LEU A 133 5.51 -9.48 -0.76
C LEU A 133 6.12 -8.77 -1.97
N GLY A 134 5.30 -8.03 -2.70
CA GLY A 134 5.73 -7.12 -3.76
C GLY A 134 5.25 -5.71 -3.46
N ALA A 135 6.19 -4.77 -3.38
CA ALA A 135 5.88 -3.35 -3.31
C ALA A 135 6.07 -2.68 -4.67
N SER A 136 5.21 -1.72 -4.98
CA SER A 136 5.31 -0.87 -6.15
C SER A 136 4.90 0.57 -5.80
N SER A 137 5.21 1.52 -6.68
CA SER A 137 5.01 2.97 -6.49
C SER A 137 5.68 3.57 -5.25
N GLY A 138 5.68 4.90 -5.13
CA GLY A 138 6.38 5.62 -4.05
C GLY A 138 7.85 5.89 -4.34
N ASN A 139 8.54 6.39 -3.32
CA ASN A 139 10.00 6.46 -3.32
C ASN A 139 10.53 5.04 -3.06
N GLY A 140 11.70 4.70 -3.60
CA GLY A 140 12.28 3.36 -3.46
C GLY A 140 12.62 2.99 -2.00
N ASP A 141 13.49 1.99 -1.85
CA ASP A 141 14.01 1.56 -0.54
C ASP A 141 12.93 1.14 0.46
N TYR A 142 12.08 0.22 0.01
CA TYR A 142 11.00 -0.35 0.81
C TYR A 142 11.50 -1.16 2.00
N THR A 143 10.81 -1.00 3.12
CA THR A 143 10.93 -1.87 4.29
C THR A 143 9.58 -2.51 4.58
N TYR A 144 9.57 -3.77 4.99
CA TYR A 144 8.39 -4.60 5.18
C TYR A 144 8.22 -4.98 6.64
N SER A 145 6.98 -5.16 7.07
CA SER A 145 6.63 -5.59 8.42
C SER A 145 5.47 -6.57 8.38
N LYS A 146 5.46 -7.56 9.27
CA LYS A 146 4.34 -8.49 9.45
C LYS A 146 3.37 -8.08 10.56
N ASP A 147 3.73 -7.06 11.35
CA ASP A 147 3.00 -6.61 12.54
C ASP A 147 2.82 -5.08 12.60
N GLY A 148 3.32 -4.36 11.59
CA GLY A 148 3.28 -2.90 11.51
C GLY A 148 4.22 -2.19 12.48
N SER A 149 5.04 -2.91 13.24
CA SER A 149 5.92 -2.36 14.28
C SER A 149 7.39 -2.56 13.95
N THR A 150 7.79 -3.79 13.60
CA THR A 150 9.17 -4.11 13.24
C THR A 150 9.31 -4.17 11.73
N PHE A 151 10.15 -3.30 11.17
CA PHE A 151 10.40 -3.22 9.73
C PHE A 151 11.76 -3.84 9.38
N GLN A 152 11.81 -4.58 8.27
CA GLN A 152 12.98 -5.24 7.72
C GLN A 152 13.07 -4.98 6.21
N SER A 153 14.26 -5.04 5.63
CA SER A 153 14.42 -4.84 4.17
C SER A 153 13.96 -6.03 3.34
N SER A 154 13.87 -7.22 3.93
CA SER A 154 13.42 -8.44 3.24
C SER A 154 11.91 -8.44 3.03
N SER A 155 11.48 -8.69 1.79
CA SER A 155 10.07 -8.91 1.41
C SER A 155 9.55 -10.31 1.77
N GLU A 156 10.44 -11.20 2.19
CA GLU A 156 10.12 -12.58 2.52
C GLU A 156 9.89 -12.76 4.03
N PHE A 157 8.79 -13.43 4.36
CA PHE A 157 8.43 -13.83 5.71
C PHE A 157 8.24 -15.34 5.76
N ASP A 158 9.14 -16.03 6.45
CA ASP A 158 9.07 -17.46 6.71
C ASP A 158 8.67 -17.76 8.15
N GLY A 159 8.36 -19.04 8.41
CA GLY A 159 8.09 -19.51 9.76
C GLY A 159 6.72 -19.06 10.28
N LEU A 160 5.75 -18.87 9.39
CA LEU A 160 4.41 -18.43 9.73
C LEU A 160 3.54 -19.63 10.11
N ALA A 161 2.78 -19.49 11.18
CA ALA A 161 1.74 -20.44 11.56
C ALA A 161 0.47 -20.15 10.75
N ALA A 162 -0.49 -21.08 10.77
CA ALA A 162 -1.78 -20.78 10.17
C ALA A 162 -2.49 -19.66 10.93
N GLY A 163 -3.06 -18.70 10.19
CA GLY A 163 -3.70 -17.51 10.75
C GLY A 163 -3.73 -16.33 9.79
N ASP A 164 -4.37 -15.25 10.24
CA ASP A 164 -4.46 -13.99 9.50
C ASP A 164 -3.30 -13.07 9.88
N TYR A 165 -2.61 -12.55 8.86
CA TYR A 165 -1.51 -11.60 9.01
C TYR A 165 -1.82 -10.31 8.25
N THR A 166 -1.44 -9.19 8.83
CA THR A 166 -1.47 -7.89 8.16
C THR A 166 -0.04 -7.44 7.93
N PHE A 167 0.39 -7.56 6.68
CA PHE A 167 1.69 -7.08 6.26
C PHE A 167 1.62 -5.60 5.94
N SER A 168 2.70 -4.88 6.19
CA SER A 168 2.85 -3.48 5.87
C SER A 168 4.17 -3.24 5.14
N VAL A 169 4.19 -2.23 4.29
CA VAL A 169 5.39 -1.72 3.64
C VAL A 169 5.51 -0.25 3.95
N LYS A 170 6.74 0.21 4.15
CA LYS A 170 7.09 1.61 4.34
C LYS A 170 8.18 2.00 3.34
N ASP A 171 7.96 3.08 2.61
CA ASP A 171 8.96 3.67 1.71
C ASP A 171 9.89 4.66 2.42
N GLU A 172 10.88 5.18 1.70
CA GLU A 172 11.83 6.18 2.21
C GLU A 172 11.15 7.49 2.65
N SER A 173 10.11 7.92 1.92
CA SER A 173 9.27 9.08 2.25
C SER A 173 8.29 8.81 3.41
N GLY A 174 8.39 7.65 4.05
CA GLY A 174 7.62 7.27 5.22
C GLY A 174 6.16 6.94 4.97
N CYS A 175 5.75 6.78 3.71
CA CYS A 175 4.43 6.33 3.32
C CYS A 175 4.25 4.85 3.66
N VAL A 176 3.12 4.50 4.26
CA VAL A 176 2.82 3.13 4.69
C VAL A 176 1.59 2.61 3.94
N ALA A 177 1.71 1.40 3.39
CA ALA A 177 0.57 0.63 2.89
C ALA A 177 0.54 -0.74 3.55
N SER A 178 -0.65 -1.35 3.60
CA SER A 178 -0.86 -2.65 4.23
C SER A 178 -1.69 -3.58 3.35
N VAL A 179 -1.42 -4.88 3.48
CA VAL A 179 -2.17 -5.95 2.84
C VAL A 179 -2.42 -7.07 3.85
N SER A 180 -3.63 -7.61 3.87
CA SER A 180 -3.95 -8.77 4.69
C SER A 180 -3.79 -10.06 3.88
N ALA A 181 -3.21 -11.08 4.50
CA ALA A 181 -3.06 -12.41 3.93
C ALA A 181 -3.38 -13.47 4.99
N THR A 182 -4.08 -14.53 4.58
CA THR A 182 -4.40 -15.66 5.45
C THR A 182 -3.48 -16.82 5.08
N ILE A 183 -2.76 -17.35 6.06
CA ILE A 183 -1.98 -18.57 5.93
C ILE A 183 -2.89 -19.73 6.34
N ASP A 184 -3.26 -20.55 5.36
CA ASP A 184 -4.10 -21.72 5.61
C ASP A 184 -3.31 -22.82 6.33
N THR A 185 -4.03 -23.64 7.09
CA THR A 185 -3.51 -24.94 7.49
C THR A 185 -3.45 -25.84 6.26
N GLY A 186 -2.24 -26.25 5.88
CA GLY A 186 -1.98 -27.21 4.83
C GLY A 186 -2.55 -28.57 5.18
N VAL A 187 -3.79 -28.81 4.77
CA VAL A 187 -4.32 -30.15 4.56
C VAL A 187 -4.28 -30.39 3.06
N SER A 188 -3.19 -30.98 2.57
CA SER A 188 -3.22 -31.57 1.23
C SER A 188 -4.15 -32.78 1.33
N LEU A 189 -5.43 -32.58 1.03
CA LEU A 189 -6.35 -33.68 0.78
C LEU A 189 -6.25 -34.08 -0.70
N ASP A 190 -5.02 -34.24 -1.20
CA ASP A 190 -4.76 -35.03 -2.40
C ASP A 190 -4.48 -36.47 -1.97
N ALA A 191 -5.38 -37.03 -1.17
CA ALA A 191 -5.59 -38.46 -1.24
C ALA A 191 -6.48 -38.61 -2.46
N ASP A 192 -5.86 -38.88 -3.61
CA ASP A 192 -6.54 -39.43 -4.77
C ASP A 192 -7.44 -40.54 -4.25
N ILE A 193 -8.73 -40.24 -4.12
CA ILE A 193 -9.71 -41.23 -3.71
C ILE A 193 -9.84 -42.09 -4.95
N MET A 194 -8.92 -43.03 -5.13
CA MET A 194 -9.13 -44.14 -6.03
C MET A 194 -10.48 -44.70 -5.60
N PRO A 195 -11.52 -44.62 -6.46
CA PRO A 195 -12.80 -45.22 -6.11
C PRO A 195 -12.49 -46.69 -5.84
N ILE A 196 -12.78 -47.15 -4.62
CA ILE A 196 -12.62 -48.56 -4.29
C ILE A 196 -13.53 -49.32 -5.26
N ILE A 197 -12.93 -49.88 -6.30
CA ILE A 197 -13.60 -50.77 -7.25
C ILE A 197 -14.08 -51.95 -6.40
N SER A 198 -15.40 -52.10 -6.38
CA SER A 198 -16.17 -53.21 -5.80
C SER A 198 -15.31 -54.43 -5.45
N ALA A 199 -15.11 -54.69 -4.16
CA ALA A 199 -14.60 -55.98 -3.71
C ALA A 199 -15.67 -57.04 -3.99
N ASN A 200 -15.49 -57.80 -5.07
CA ASN A 200 -16.22 -59.01 -5.37
C ASN A 200 -15.71 -60.14 -4.46
N CYS A 201 -16.17 -60.17 -3.21
CA CYS A 201 -16.07 -61.38 -2.40
C CYS A 201 -17.02 -62.44 -2.98
N ALA A 202 -16.48 -63.38 -3.76
CA ALA A 202 -17.17 -64.61 -4.08
C ALA A 202 -17.26 -65.47 -2.81
N VAL A 203 -18.44 -65.51 -2.20
CA VAL A 203 -18.76 -66.55 -1.21
C VAL A 203 -19.06 -67.82 -1.99
N GLN A 204 -18.12 -68.77 -2.03
CA GLN A 204 -18.40 -70.11 -2.54
C GLN A 204 -19.30 -70.81 -1.53
N GLY A 205 -20.62 -70.72 -1.74
CA GLY A 205 -21.57 -71.57 -1.06
C GLY A 205 -21.32 -73.03 -1.45
N CYS A 206 -21.32 -73.93 -0.47
CA CYS A 206 -21.28 -75.37 -0.69
C CYS A 206 -22.61 -75.84 -1.31
N HIS A 207 -22.94 -75.46 -2.55
CA HIS A 207 -23.95 -76.11 -3.43
C HIS A 207 -24.06 -75.49 -4.85
N GLY A 208 -23.05 -74.78 -5.35
CA GLY A 208 -22.87 -74.59 -6.81
C GLY A 208 -23.73 -73.52 -7.51
N ASP A 209 -24.50 -72.70 -6.79
CA ASP A 209 -25.26 -71.60 -7.40
C ASP A 209 -24.55 -70.25 -7.18
N VAL A 210 -24.16 -69.58 -8.26
CA VAL A 210 -23.59 -68.21 -8.23
C VAL A 210 -24.75 -67.21 -8.27
N GLN A 211 -25.09 -66.61 -7.14
CA GLN A 211 -25.80 -65.32 -7.13
C GLN A 211 -24.89 -64.25 -6.54
N SER A 212 -24.55 -63.24 -7.35
CA SER A 212 -23.71 -62.12 -6.95
C SER A 212 -24.44 -61.21 -5.95
N PRO A 213 -24.04 -61.10 -4.68
CA PRO A 213 -24.53 -60.03 -3.83
C PRO A 213 -23.86 -58.71 -4.26
N GLN A 214 -24.65 -57.75 -4.76
CA GLN A 214 -24.19 -56.38 -4.96
C GLN A 214 -24.04 -55.71 -3.59
N LEU A 215 -22.81 -55.64 -3.07
CA LEU A 215 -22.47 -54.85 -1.90
C LEU A 215 -22.19 -53.40 -2.35
N THR A 216 -23.16 -52.50 -2.21
CA THR A 216 -22.90 -51.06 -2.34
C THR A 216 -22.47 -50.51 -0.99
N SER A 217 -21.17 -50.27 -0.79
CA SER A 217 -20.69 -49.48 0.35
C SER A 217 -20.87 -47.98 0.04
N LYS A 218 -21.47 -47.23 0.97
CA LYS A 218 -21.40 -45.76 0.96
C LYS A 218 -20.38 -45.35 2.02
N ALA A 219 -19.24 -44.85 1.60
CA ALA A 219 -18.33 -44.14 2.48
C ALA A 219 -18.78 -42.67 2.58
N SER A 220 -18.96 -42.16 3.80
CA SER A 220 -19.19 -40.75 4.08
C SER A 220 -18.18 -40.36 5.16
N VAL A 221 -17.32 -39.39 4.85
CA VAL A 221 -16.32 -38.87 5.77
C VAL A 221 -16.94 -37.73 6.56
N ILE A 222 -16.99 -37.89 7.89
CA ILE A 222 -17.26 -36.78 8.82
C ILE A 222 -16.14 -36.82 9.85
N GLY A 223 -15.12 -35.97 9.69
CA GLY A 223 -14.03 -35.80 10.66
C GLY A 223 -13.09 -37.02 10.84
N GLN A 224 -12.09 -36.85 11.72
CA GLN A 224 -10.86 -37.64 11.89
C GLN A 224 -11.01 -39.12 12.32
N ALA A 225 -12.14 -39.79 12.03
CA ALA A 225 -12.24 -41.24 12.15
C ALA A 225 -13.26 -41.78 11.12
N ALA A 226 -12.76 -42.40 10.05
CA ALA A 226 -13.61 -43.13 9.13
C ALA A 226 -14.06 -44.45 9.79
N ARG A 227 -15.32 -44.50 10.25
CA ARG A 227 -15.97 -45.75 10.67
C ARG A 227 -16.71 -46.36 9.49
N ILE A 228 -16.15 -47.42 8.91
CA ILE A 228 -16.83 -48.18 7.85
C ILE A 228 -17.95 -48.99 8.49
N LYS A 229 -19.21 -48.61 8.25
CA LYS A 229 -20.37 -49.40 8.65
C LYS A 229 -20.81 -50.25 7.47
N VAL A 230 -20.34 -51.49 7.40
CA VAL A 230 -20.82 -52.47 6.41
C VAL A 230 -22.23 -52.88 6.83
N ARG A 231 -23.24 -52.58 5.99
CA ARG A 231 -24.57 -53.19 6.11
C ARG A 231 -24.66 -54.30 5.07
N THR A 232 -24.88 -55.53 5.50
CA THR A 232 -25.35 -56.57 4.59
C THR A 232 -26.80 -56.26 4.23
N ASN A 233 -27.13 -56.33 2.94
CA ASN A 233 -28.50 -56.17 2.47
C ASN A 233 -29.22 -57.49 2.78
N ALA A 234 -29.70 -57.66 4.01
CA ALA A 234 -30.53 -58.81 4.40
C ALA A 234 -31.94 -58.62 3.82
N GLY A 235 -32.03 -58.71 2.50
CA GLY A 235 -33.27 -58.59 1.73
C GLY A 235 -33.75 -59.94 1.20
N GLN A 236 -33.73 -60.99 2.02
CA GLN A 236 -34.50 -62.22 1.81
C GLN A 236 -34.47 -63.07 3.08
N MET A 237 -35.60 -63.15 3.79
CA MET A 237 -35.79 -64.15 4.84
C MET A 237 -35.76 -65.54 4.18
N PRO A 238 -34.98 -66.52 4.67
CA PRO A 238 -35.11 -67.90 4.22
C PRO A 238 -36.43 -68.50 4.72
N PRO A 239 -37.06 -69.42 3.98
CA PRO A 239 -38.29 -70.09 4.43
C PRO A 239 -38.04 -70.88 5.72
N ALA A 240 -39.03 -70.83 6.60
CA ALA A 240 -38.96 -71.32 7.98
C ALA A 240 -38.54 -72.79 8.07
N GLY A 241 -37.49 -73.06 8.86
CA GLY A 241 -37.19 -74.39 9.39
C GLY A 241 -35.72 -74.82 9.31
N ARG A 242 -34.86 -74.25 10.16
CA ARG A 242 -33.66 -74.89 10.79
C ARG A 242 -32.92 -73.89 11.72
N PRO A 243 -32.11 -74.37 12.67
CA PRO A 243 -31.97 -73.76 13.99
C PRO A 243 -31.13 -72.48 14.03
N ASP A 244 -31.47 -71.68 15.03
CA ASP A 244 -30.84 -70.46 15.54
C ASP A 244 -29.31 -70.49 15.43
N LEU A 245 -28.72 -69.58 14.64
CA LEU A 245 -27.27 -69.43 14.58
C LEU A 245 -26.84 -68.64 15.82
N THR A 246 -26.40 -69.38 16.83
CA THR A 246 -25.70 -68.87 18.01
C THR A 246 -24.51 -68.00 17.61
N GLN A 247 -24.26 -66.97 18.42
CA GLN A 247 -23.21 -65.93 18.40
C GLN A 247 -21.74 -66.42 18.32
N GLN A 248 -21.41 -67.45 17.53
CA GLN A 248 -20.06 -68.01 17.36
C GLN A 248 -19.66 -68.22 15.89
N GLN A 249 -19.93 -67.24 15.03
CA GLN A 249 -19.23 -67.07 13.75
C GLN A 249 -18.72 -65.62 13.57
N ILE A 250 -18.30 -65.03 14.69
CA ILE A 250 -17.30 -63.98 14.70
C ILE A 250 -15.96 -64.72 14.66
N ASP A 251 -15.08 -64.31 13.75
CA ASP A 251 -13.75 -64.88 13.44
C ASP A 251 -13.70 -65.90 12.30
N LEU A 252 -13.71 -65.39 11.06
CA LEU A 252 -12.64 -65.68 10.10
C LEU A 252 -12.76 -64.72 8.91
N ILE A 253 -12.15 -63.54 9.00
CA ILE A 253 -11.81 -62.73 7.82
C ILE A 253 -10.29 -62.65 7.80
N ALA A 254 -9.66 -63.68 7.25
CA ALA A 254 -8.29 -63.59 6.77
C ALA A 254 -8.38 -63.14 5.31
N CYS A 255 -8.27 -61.84 5.05
CA CYS A 255 -8.01 -61.36 3.69
C CYS A 255 -6.50 -61.37 3.47
N TRP A 256 -6.04 -62.25 2.59
CA TRP A 256 -4.74 -62.13 1.96
C TRP A 256 -4.77 -60.89 1.06
N VAL A 257 -3.84 -59.96 1.28
CA VAL A 257 -3.49 -58.92 0.30
C VAL A 257 -2.39 -59.55 -0.55
N GLU A 258 -2.68 -59.92 -1.79
CA GLU A 258 -1.61 -60.14 -2.77
C GLU A 258 -1.17 -58.77 -3.27
N ASP A 259 0.10 -58.43 -2.99
CA ASP A 259 0.78 -57.27 -3.54
C ASP A 259 0.78 -57.35 -5.07
N GLY A 260 -0.13 -56.61 -5.70
CA GLY A 260 -0.05 -56.29 -7.12
C GLY A 260 1.10 -55.30 -7.32
N ALA A 261 2.24 -55.82 -7.76
CA ALA A 261 3.42 -55.06 -8.13
C ALA A 261 3.09 -53.92 -9.12
N LEU A 262 3.69 -52.77 -8.83
CA LEU A 262 3.86 -51.67 -9.78
C LEU A 262 4.83 -52.13 -10.87
N ASP A 263 4.35 -52.30 -12.09
CA ASP A 263 5.23 -52.27 -13.27
C ASP A 263 5.19 -50.86 -13.88
N ASN A 264 6.41 -50.33 -14.10
CA ASN A 264 6.79 -49.01 -14.64
C ASN A 264 5.94 -48.49 -15.82
#